data_AF-A0AA88AIC3-F1
#
_entry.id   AF-A0AA88AIC3-F1
#
_cell.length_a   1.000
_cell.length_b   1.000
_cell.length_c   1.000
_cell.angle_alpha   90.00
_cell.angle_beta   90.00
_cell.angle_gamma   90.00
#
_symmetry.space_group_name_H-M   'P 1'
#
loop_
_entity.id
_entity.type
_entity.pdbx_description
1 polymer ?
#
loop_
_entity_poly.entity_id
_entity_poly.type
_entity_poly.pdbx_seq_one_letter_code
_entity_poly.pdbx_strand_id
1 'polypeptide(L)'
;MVEKLTFRNEVECTVLEVKVAEGHGTTIDVVLVNGVLRVGDQIVVCGLQVSIFTTIRALLKPHPLQELRLKGTYLHQKEIKAAHGIKIAAQGLEHAIAGTGLYVMGPMDDLEDIKEAAMGDMKVVISFDGLSGVGTPICIPQREFIDIGRIASIENNHTPVDIAKKGQKVAIKIVGSNPEEQQKMFGRHFELEEELVSHISRRSIDLLKANYQDDPSMNEWRFVVKLKNFFKIH
;
A
#
# COMPACT_ATOMS: atom_id res chain seq x y z
N MET A 1 -21.22 7.09 -15.24
CA MET A 1 -21.13 5.74 -15.83
C MET A 1 -20.02 5.02 -15.11
N VAL A 2 -20.32 3.90 -14.45
CA VAL A 2 -19.31 3.06 -13.80
C VAL A 2 -18.63 2.25 -14.91
N GLU A 3 -17.34 2.49 -15.16
CA GLU A 3 -16.53 1.58 -15.96
C GLU A 3 -16.49 0.25 -15.21
N LYS A 4 -17.22 -0.75 -15.71
CA LYS A 4 -17.25 -2.10 -15.13
C LYS A 4 -15.84 -2.69 -15.21
N LEU A 5 -15.39 -3.31 -14.11
CA LEU A 5 -14.20 -4.17 -14.08
C LEU A 5 -14.32 -5.21 -15.20
N THR A 6 -13.58 -4.96 -16.28
CA THR A 6 -13.40 -5.95 -17.35
C THR A 6 -12.19 -6.77 -16.93
N PHE A 7 -12.37 -8.09 -16.77
CA PHE A 7 -11.26 -8.99 -16.48
C PHE A 7 -10.14 -8.75 -17.51
N ARG A 8 -8.94 -8.46 -17.03
CA ARG A 8 -7.73 -8.34 -17.86
C ARG A 8 -6.80 -9.48 -17.46
N ASN A 9 -6.01 -9.95 -18.43
CA ASN A 9 -5.05 -11.01 -18.15
C ASN A 9 -3.85 -10.50 -17.34
N GLU A 10 -3.61 -9.19 -17.32
CA GLU A 10 -2.57 -8.56 -16.51
C GLU A 10 -2.85 -8.74 -15.02
N VAL A 11 -1.82 -9.18 -14.30
CA VAL A 11 -1.91 -9.41 -12.86
C VAL A 11 -1.83 -8.08 -12.14
N GLU A 12 -2.87 -7.79 -11.38
CA GLU A 12 -2.92 -6.66 -10.45
C GLU A 12 -3.06 -7.24 -9.05
N CYS A 13 -1.99 -7.15 -8.26
CA CYS A 13 -1.91 -7.78 -6.95
C CYS A 13 -1.20 -6.86 -5.96
N THR A 14 -1.73 -6.75 -4.74
CA THR A 14 -1.16 -5.88 -3.70
C THR A 14 -0.88 -6.67 -2.44
N VAL A 15 0.31 -6.47 -1.87
CA VAL A 15 0.69 -7.04 -0.57
C VAL A 15 -0.07 -6.33 0.55
N LEU A 16 -0.74 -7.07 1.43
CA LEU A 16 -1.41 -6.52 2.60
C LEU A 16 -0.54 -6.63 3.85
N GLU A 17 0.03 -7.80 4.08
CA GLU A 17 0.76 -8.08 5.33
C GLU A 17 1.82 -9.17 5.12
N VAL A 18 2.91 -9.09 5.88
CA VAL A 18 3.91 -10.15 6.00
C VAL A 18 3.69 -10.88 7.31
N LYS A 19 3.44 -12.19 7.25
CA LYS A 19 3.20 -13.04 8.42
C LYS A 19 4.02 -14.32 8.36
N VAL A 20 4.44 -14.82 9.52
CA VAL A 20 4.95 -16.20 9.64
C VAL A 20 3.77 -17.15 9.85
N ALA A 21 3.65 -18.16 9.00
CA ALA A 21 2.65 -19.20 9.10
C ALA A 21 3.29 -20.57 9.39
N GLU A 22 2.71 -21.29 10.35
CA GLU A 22 3.16 -22.61 10.77
C GLU A 22 3.13 -23.58 9.56
N GLY A 23 4.24 -24.27 9.29
CA GLY A 23 4.38 -25.16 8.12
C GLY A 23 4.67 -24.50 6.77
N HIS A 24 4.58 -23.17 6.66
CA HIS A 24 4.82 -22.44 5.41
C HIS A 24 5.96 -21.41 5.49
N GLY A 25 6.43 -21.09 6.70
CA GLY A 25 7.46 -20.08 6.93
C GLY A 25 6.91 -18.67 6.73
N THR A 26 7.71 -17.76 6.21
CA THR A 26 7.25 -16.41 5.88
C THR A 26 6.29 -16.44 4.71
N THR A 27 5.14 -15.80 4.88
CA THR A 27 4.06 -15.67 3.91
C THR A 27 3.66 -14.22 3.77
N ILE A 28 3.08 -13.88 2.63
CA ILE A 28 2.40 -12.60 2.44
C ILE A 28 0.91 -12.83 2.25
N ASP A 29 0.10 -12.02 2.91
CA ASP A 29 -1.32 -11.87 2.60
C ASP A 29 -1.42 -10.85 1.46
N VAL A 30 -2.12 -11.20 0.39
CA VAL A 30 -2.25 -10.35 -0.80
C VAL A 30 -3.69 -10.27 -1.28
N VAL A 31 -4.02 -9.19 -1.98
CA VAL A 31 -5.27 -9.05 -2.74
C VAL A 31 -4.93 -9.14 -4.21
N LEU A 32 -5.44 -10.18 -4.87
CA LEU A 32 -5.40 -10.30 -6.33
C LEU A 32 -6.66 -9.64 -6.89
N VAL A 33 -6.51 -8.47 -7.54
CA VAL A 33 -7.60 -7.67 -8.13
C VAL A 33 -7.88 -8.11 -9.57
N ASN A 34 -6.84 -8.44 -10.33
CA ASN A 34 -6.96 -8.87 -11.72
C ASN A 34 -5.90 -9.91 -12.09
N GLY A 35 -6.14 -10.68 -13.15
CA GLY A 35 -5.25 -11.73 -13.61
C GLY A 35 -5.36 -13.05 -12.85
N VAL A 36 -4.33 -13.89 -12.99
CA VAL A 36 -4.28 -15.27 -12.48
C VAL A 36 -2.91 -15.53 -11.89
N LEU A 37 -2.89 -16.13 -10.70
CA LEU A 37 -1.67 -16.62 -10.04
C LEU A 37 -1.65 -18.13 -10.01
N ARG A 38 -0.49 -18.72 -10.26
CA ARG A 38 -0.25 -20.16 -10.22
C ARG A 38 0.91 -20.49 -9.29
N VAL A 39 0.85 -21.67 -8.71
CA VAL A 39 2.01 -22.24 -8.03
C VAL A 39 3.11 -22.48 -9.07
N GLY A 40 4.32 -22.00 -8.78
CA GLY A 40 5.45 -22.01 -9.70
C GLY A 40 5.66 -20.70 -10.46
N ASP A 41 4.74 -19.73 -10.39
CA ASP A 41 4.96 -18.43 -10.99
C ASP A 41 6.14 -17.72 -10.31
N GLN A 42 6.97 -17.07 -11.12
CA GLN A 42 8.03 -16.20 -10.65
C GLN A 42 7.45 -14.81 -10.41
N ILE A 43 7.67 -14.29 -9.21
CA ILE A 43 7.11 -13.02 -8.77
C ILE A 43 8.19 -12.07 -8.29
N VAL A 44 7.92 -10.78 -8.45
CA VAL A 44 8.71 -9.68 -7.92
C VAL A 44 7.84 -8.88 -6.96
N VAL A 45 8.35 -8.65 -5.76
CA VAL A 45 7.68 -7.88 -4.71
C VAL A 45 8.62 -6.80 -4.21
N CYS A 46 8.11 -5.62 -3.87
CA CYS A 46 8.96 -4.60 -3.25
C CYS A 46 9.44 -5.05 -1.87
N GLY A 47 10.75 -5.03 -1.65
CA GLY A 47 11.37 -5.26 -0.34
C GLY A 47 11.90 -3.96 0.28
N LEU A 48 12.26 -4.01 1.57
CA LEU A 48 12.70 -2.83 2.35
C LEU A 48 13.95 -2.12 1.80
N GLN A 49 14.83 -2.85 1.09
CA GLN A 49 16.07 -2.33 0.52
C GLN A 49 16.15 -2.56 -0.99
N VAL A 50 15.71 -3.75 -1.43
CA VAL A 50 15.71 -4.18 -2.83
C VAL A 50 14.44 -4.96 -3.11
N SER A 51 14.04 -5.02 -4.38
CA SER A 51 12.99 -5.90 -4.85
C SER A 51 13.34 -7.36 -4.57
N ILE A 52 12.36 -8.14 -4.12
CA ILE A 52 12.46 -9.56 -3.85
C ILE A 52 11.95 -10.31 -5.09
N PHE A 53 12.84 -11.02 -5.77
CA PHE A 53 12.49 -11.96 -6.83
C PHE A 53 12.42 -13.37 -6.26
N THR A 54 11.29 -14.05 -6.41
CA THR A 54 11.07 -15.37 -5.82
C THR A 54 10.03 -16.17 -6.60
N THR A 55 9.82 -17.44 -6.22
CA THR A 55 8.85 -18.33 -6.85
C THR A 55 7.75 -18.71 -5.88
N ILE A 56 6.50 -18.65 -6.32
CA ILE A 56 5.34 -19.07 -5.53
C ILE A 56 5.43 -20.56 -5.23
N ARG A 57 5.61 -20.91 -3.95
CA ARG A 57 5.63 -22.30 -3.48
C ARG A 57 4.23 -22.83 -3.17
N ALA A 58 3.36 -21.98 -2.63
CA ALA A 58 1.98 -22.34 -2.35
C ALA A 58 1.06 -21.11 -2.42
N LEU A 59 -0.14 -21.33 -2.96
CA LEU A 59 -1.28 -20.42 -2.87
C LEU A 59 -2.27 -21.00 -1.87
N LEU A 60 -2.64 -20.19 -0.87
CA LEU A 60 -3.39 -20.62 0.29
C LEU A 60 -4.67 -19.79 0.40
N LYS A 61 -5.83 -20.44 0.33
CA LYS A 61 -7.11 -19.80 0.67
C LYS A 61 -7.47 -20.09 2.13
N PRO A 62 -7.99 -19.09 2.87
CA PRO A 62 -8.58 -19.35 4.18
C PRO A 62 -9.80 -20.28 4.02
N HIS A 63 -10.04 -21.12 5.02
CA HIS A 63 -11.19 -22.01 5.02
C HIS A 63 -12.47 -21.17 5.25
N PRO A 64 -13.54 -21.33 4.44
CA PRO A 64 -14.67 -20.40 4.43
C PRO A 64 -15.47 -20.34 5.74
N LEU A 65 -15.27 -21.25 6.70
CA LEU A 65 -16.06 -21.36 7.94
C LEU A 65 -15.26 -21.89 9.14
N GLN A 66 -13.99 -21.50 9.33
CA GLN A 66 -13.25 -21.91 10.54
C GLN A 66 -13.48 -20.98 11.72
N GLU A 67 -13.94 -21.56 12.83
CA GLU A 67 -14.02 -20.95 14.15
C GLU A 67 -12.64 -20.39 14.57
N LEU A 68 -12.59 -19.15 15.09
CA LEU A 68 -11.36 -18.44 15.55
C LEU A 68 -10.45 -19.24 16.52
N ARG A 69 -10.91 -20.38 17.02
CA ARG A 69 -10.24 -21.25 18.00
C ARG A 69 -9.48 -22.42 17.38
N LEU A 70 -9.69 -22.74 16.10
CA LEU A 70 -9.00 -23.82 15.41
C LEU A 70 -7.80 -23.25 14.63
N LYS A 71 -6.59 -23.63 15.04
CA LYS A 71 -5.36 -23.32 14.30
C LYS A 71 -5.40 -23.96 12.90
N GLY A 72 -5.83 -23.15 11.92
CA GLY A 72 -5.19 -22.94 10.63
C GLY A 72 -4.90 -24.15 9.75
N THR A 73 -5.92 -24.73 9.10
CA THR A 73 -5.69 -25.49 7.87
C THR A 73 -6.01 -24.62 6.67
N TYR A 74 -4.98 -24.26 5.90
CA TYR A 74 -5.15 -23.53 4.64
C TYR A 74 -5.53 -24.49 3.52
N LEU A 75 -6.39 -24.04 2.61
CA LEU A 75 -6.68 -24.76 1.37
C LEU A 75 -5.62 -24.43 0.32
N HIS A 76 -4.80 -25.42 -0.03
CA HIS A 76 -3.86 -25.29 -1.13
C HIS A 76 -4.59 -25.24 -2.47
N GLN A 77 -4.25 -24.24 -3.27
CA GLN A 77 -4.74 -24.07 -4.63
C GLN A 77 -3.57 -24.15 -5.61
N LYS A 78 -3.78 -24.78 -6.77
CA LYS A 78 -2.79 -24.79 -7.86
C LYS A 78 -2.81 -23.50 -8.66
N GLU A 79 -3.99 -22.90 -8.80
CA GLU A 79 -4.26 -21.67 -9.53
C GLU A 79 -5.33 -20.87 -8.79
N ILE A 80 -5.20 -19.55 -8.76
CA ILE A 80 -6.25 -18.64 -8.27
C ILE A 80 -6.46 -17.54 -9.30
N LYS A 81 -7.70 -17.38 -9.75
CA LYS A 81 -8.14 -16.27 -10.61
C LYS A 81 -8.68 -15.13 -9.76
N ALA A 82 -8.46 -13.90 -10.18
CA ALA A 82 -9.02 -12.73 -9.52
C ALA A 82 -10.57 -12.75 -9.47
N ALA A 83 -11.23 -12.05 -8.54
CA ALA A 83 -10.65 -11.30 -7.42
C ALA A 83 -10.67 -12.15 -6.13
N HIS A 84 -9.53 -12.30 -5.45
CA HIS A 84 -9.44 -13.08 -4.21
C HIS A 84 -8.38 -12.51 -3.25
N GLY A 85 -8.71 -12.47 -1.95
CA GLY A 85 -7.73 -12.38 -0.87
C GLY A 85 -7.09 -13.74 -0.63
N ILE A 86 -5.77 -13.83 -0.76
CA ILE A 86 -5.05 -15.10 -0.67
C ILE A 86 -3.76 -14.92 0.11
N LYS A 87 -3.27 -16.01 0.67
CA LYS A 87 -1.94 -16.07 1.28
C LYS A 87 -0.98 -16.75 0.32
N ILE A 88 0.17 -16.14 0.09
CA ILE A 88 1.24 -16.67 -0.76
C ILE A 88 2.42 -17.06 0.13
N ALA A 89 2.90 -18.28 -0.05
CA ALA A 89 4.15 -18.73 0.53
C ALA A 89 5.25 -18.76 -0.54
N ALA A 90 6.33 -18.03 -0.32
CA ALA A 90 7.54 -18.02 -1.14
C ALA A 90 8.77 -17.86 -0.23
N GLN A 91 9.98 -17.93 -0.79
CA GLN A 91 11.21 -17.68 -0.01
C GLN A 91 11.57 -16.19 -0.06
N GLY A 92 12.20 -15.66 0.99
CA GLY A 92 12.75 -14.30 0.98
C GLY A 92 11.73 -13.18 1.20
N LEU A 93 10.52 -13.51 1.67
CA LEU A 93 9.42 -12.54 1.85
C LEU A 93 9.49 -11.76 3.18
N GLU A 94 10.49 -12.00 4.02
CA GLU A 94 10.63 -11.42 5.38
C GLU A 94 10.63 -9.90 5.38
N HIS A 95 11.11 -9.32 4.29
CA HIS A 95 11.29 -7.88 4.14
C HIS A 95 10.38 -7.28 3.07
N ALA A 96 9.35 -8.01 2.64
CA ALA A 96 8.34 -7.48 1.71
C ALA A 96 7.57 -6.31 2.36
N ILE A 97 7.20 -5.32 1.55
CA ILE A 97 6.52 -4.12 2.03
C ILE A 97 5.01 -4.24 1.79
N ALA A 98 4.24 -4.18 2.87
CA ALA A 98 2.79 -4.04 2.80
C ALA A 98 2.38 -2.76 2.04
N GLY A 99 1.35 -2.85 1.21
CA GLY A 99 0.83 -1.79 0.36
C GLY A 99 1.47 -1.72 -1.04
N THR A 100 2.53 -2.50 -1.31
CA THR A 100 3.20 -2.50 -2.63
C THR A 100 2.64 -3.54 -3.58
N GLY A 101 2.88 -3.36 -4.88
CA GLY A 101 2.50 -4.30 -5.91
C GLY A 101 3.27 -5.62 -5.84
N LEU A 102 2.61 -6.68 -6.28
CA LEU A 102 3.21 -7.96 -6.62
C LEU A 102 3.10 -8.15 -8.13
N TYR A 103 4.25 -8.33 -8.77
CA TYR A 103 4.38 -8.48 -10.21
C TYR A 103 4.68 -9.94 -10.53
N VAL A 104 4.10 -10.45 -11.61
CA VAL A 104 4.36 -11.79 -12.12
C VAL A 104 5.21 -11.67 -13.38
N MET A 105 6.32 -12.40 -13.43
CA MET A 105 7.18 -12.45 -14.61
C MET A 105 6.53 -13.28 -15.71
N GLY A 106 6.27 -12.64 -16.85
CA GLY A 106 5.97 -13.29 -18.11
C GLY A 106 7.22 -13.85 -18.80
N PRO A 107 7.04 -14.73 -19.81
CA PRO A 107 8.16 -15.37 -20.51
C PRO A 107 9.00 -14.42 -21.37
N MET A 108 8.49 -13.22 -21.67
CA MET A 108 9.14 -12.21 -22.50
C MET A 108 9.59 -10.99 -21.68
N ASP A 109 9.37 -11.01 -20.37
CA ASP A 109 9.62 -9.85 -19.53
C ASP A 109 11.08 -9.80 -19.09
N ASP A 110 11.64 -8.58 -19.05
CA ASP A 110 12.95 -8.35 -18.46
C ASP A 110 12.83 -8.24 -16.93
N LEU A 111 13.66 -9.01 -16.22
CA LEU A 111 13.62 -9.06 -14.76
C LEU A 111 13.98 -7.70 -14.14
N GLU A 112 14.94 -6.98 -14.72
CA GLU A 112 15.43 -5.75 -14.15
C GLU A 112 14.39 -4.63 -14.29
N ASP A 113 13.70 -4.57 -15.44
CA ASP A 113 12.58 -3.63 -15.66
C ASP A 113 11.47 -3.84 -14.62
N ILE A 114 11.12 -5.09 -14.32
CA ILE A 114 10.07 -5.40 -13.33
C ILE A 114 10.53 -5.09 -11.91
N LYS A 115 11.80 -5.32 -11.57
CA LYS A 115 12.36 -4.91 -10.28
C LYS A 115 12.32 -3.39 -10.10
N GLU A 116 12.69 -2.64 -11.14
CA GLU A 116 12.61 -1.17 -11.11
C GLU A 116 11.16 -0.71 -10.92
N ALA A 117 10.20 -1.30 -11.65
CA ALA A 117 8.78 -1.03 -11.47
C ALA A 117 8.30 -1.33 -10.05
N ALA A 118 8.64 -2.49 -9.50
CA ALA A 118 8.27 -2.89 -8.14
C ALA A 118 8.87 -1.96 -7.07
N MET A 119 10.10 -1.46 -7.28
CA MET A 119 10.72 -0.48 -6.39
C MET A 119 10.10 0.92 -6.55
N GLY A 120 9.54 1.24 -7.72
CA GLY A 120 8.78 2.46 -7.97
C GLY A 120 7.54 2.59 -7.08
N ASP A 121 6.88 1.48 -6.77
CA ASP A 121 5.70 1.42 -5.89
C ASP A 121 5.98 1.83 -4.44
N MET A 122 7.25 1.79 -4.02
CA MET A 122 7.66 2.26 -2.70
C MET A 122 7.20 3.71 -2.45
N LYS A 123 7.03 4.53 -3.50
CA LYS A 123 6.60 5.93 -3.39
C LYS A 123 5.16 6.13 -2.90
N VAL A 124 4.29 5.11 -2.98
CA VAL A 124 2.82 5.27 -2.76
C VAL A 124 2.38 4.90 -1.34
N VAL A 125 3.05 3.95 -0.69
CA VAL A 125 2.59 3.31 0.58
C VAL A 125 2.58 4.27 1.78
N ILE A 126 3.16 5.43 1.60
CA ILE A 126 3.83 6.10 2.69
C ILE A 126 3.32 7.51 2.92
N SER A 127 2.03 7.55 3.22
CA SER A 127 1.48 8.44 4.22
C SER A 127 0.20 7.79 4.74
N PHE A 128 0.18 7.20 5.93
CA PHE A 128 -0.09 7.97 7.15
C PHE A 128 0.35 7.38 8.48
N ASP A 129 1.10 6.30 8.40
CA ASP A 129 1.85 5.72 9.51
C ASP A 129 3.21 5.21 8.97
N GLY A 130 3.66 5.82 7.86
CA GLY A 130 4.85 5.45 7.09
C GLY A 130 5.22 6.58 6.11
N LEU A 131 6.52 6.88 6.07
CA LEU A 131 7.35 7.43 4.99
C LEU A 131 6.85 8.54 4.04
N SER A 132 6.72 9.76 4.52
CA SER A 132 6.64 10.91 3.62
C SER A 132 7.77 10.89 2.56
N GLY A 133 7.39 10.94 1.29
CA GLY A 133 8.29 11.07 0.15
C GLY A 133 8.06 12.40 -0.59
N VAL A 134 9.02 12.81 -1.41
CA VAL A 134 8.86 14.01 -2.25
C VAL A 134 7.63 13.87 -3.15
N GLY A 135 6.75 14.87 -3.17
CA GLY A 135 5.53 14.96 -3.96
C GLY A 135 4.23 14.68 -3.19
N THR A 136 4.30 14.14 -1.97
CA THR A 136 3.14 13.85 -1.14
C THR A 136 2.37 15.14 -0.79
N PRO A 137 1.05 15.22 -1.05
CA PRO A 137 0.23 16.36 -0.65
C PRO A 137 0.01 16.35 0.86
N ILE A 138 0.14 17.51 1.50
CA ILE A 138 0.02 17.69 2.95
C ILE A 138 -1.08 18.70 3.25
N CYS A 139 -1.88 18.38 4.25
CA CYS A 139 -2.94 19.21 4.77
C CYS A 139 -2.93 19.23 6.32
N ILE A 140 -3.80 20.05 6.89
CA ILE A 140 -3.93 20.22 8.34
C ILE A 140 -5.35 19.87 8.78
N PRO A 141 -5.55 18.79 9.53
CA PRO A 141 -6.87 18.29 9.88
C PRO A 141 -7.60 19.22 10.86
N GLN A 142 -6.87 19.88 11.77
CA GLN A 142 -7.44 20.79 12.76
C GLN A 142 -8.08 22.02 12.11
N ARG A 143 -7.70 22.36 10.88
CA ARG A 143 -8.20 23.50 10.12
C ARG A 143 -8.96 23.07 8.87
N GLU A 144 -9.93 22.18 9.03
CA GLU A 144 -10.79 21.73 7.92
C GLU A 144 -10.02 21.17 6.72
N PHE A 145 -8.90 20.49 6.97
CA PHE A 145 -8.07 19.89 5.92
C PHE A 145 -7.53 20.90 4.92
N ILE A 146 -7.16 22.09 5.39
CA ILE A 146 -6.45 23.07 4.54
C ILE A 146 -5.20 22.42 3.95
N ASP A 147 -5.15 22.35 2.63
CA ASP A 147 -3.96 22.01 1.87
C ASP A 147 -2.88 23.09 2.03
N ILE A 148 -1.67 22.64 2.33
CA ILE A 148 -0.50 23.52 2.52
C ILE A 148 0.60 23.30 1.49
N GLY A 149 0.46 22.26 0.65
CA GLY A 149 1.37 21.99 -0.44
C GLY A 149 1.84 20.55 -0.49
N ARG A 150 2.92 20.33 -1.24
CA ARG A 150 3.58 19.04 -1.40
C ARG A 150 4.98 19.07 -0.83
N ILE A 151 5.46 17.93 -0.36
CA ILE A 151 6.84 17.79 0.07
C ILE A 151 7.75 17.97 -1.14
N ALA A 152 8.61 18.99 -1.13
CA ALA A 152 9.58 19.25 -2.18
C ALA A 152 10.95 18.62 -1.88
N SER A 153 11.32 18.52 -0.61
CA SER A 153 12.55 17.84 -0.19
C SER A 153 12.44 17.35 1.24
N ILE A 154 13.25 16.36 1.56
CA ILE A 154 13.40 15.80 2.90
C ILE A 154 14.88 15.74 3.21
N GLU A 155 15.25 16.12 4.43
CA GLU A 155 16.62 16.05 4.91
C GLU A 155 16.66 15.34 6.27
N ASN A 156 17.60 14.43 6.43
CA ASN A 156 17.90 13.77 7.70
C ASN A 156 19.33 14.12 8.09
N ASN A 157 19.53 14.85 9.19
CA ASN A 157 20.84 15.32 9.65
C ASN A 157 21.67 15.99 8.53
N HIS A 158 21.07 16.94 7.81
CA HIS A 158 21.67 17.67 6.66
C HIS A 158 21.97 16.81 5.41
N THR A 159 21.54 15.56 5.39
CA THR A 159 21.64 14.69 4.21
C THR A 159 20.29 14.63 3.51
N PRO A 160 20.21 15.01 2.22
CA PRO A 160 18.98 14.85 1.44
C PRO A 160 18.58 13.38 1.37
N VAL A 161 17.30 13.11 1.61
CA VAL A 161 16.71 11.78 1.46
C VAL A 161 15.43 11.90 0.64
N ASP A 162 15.10 10.88 -0.14
CA ASP A 162 13.84 10.87 -0.85
C ASP A 162 12.68 10.48 0.07
N ILE A 163 13.00 9.84 1.21
CA ILE A 163 12.01 9.25 2.08
C ILE A 163 12.44 9.24 3.56
N ALA A 164 11.51 9.59 4.46
CA ALA A 164 11.71 9.58 5.91
C ALA A 164 11.13 8.33 6.59
N LYS A 165 11.86 7.58 7.42
CA LYS A 165 11.29 6.39 8.10
C LYS A 165 10.55 6.73 9.39
N LYS A 166 9.62 5.86 9.81
CA LYS A 166 8.90 5.98 11.08
C LYS A 166 9.91 6.11 12.24
N GLY A 167 9.66 7.08 13.12
CA GLY A 167 10.53 7.39 14.26
C GLY A 167 11.74 8.27 13.92
N GLN A 168 11.99 8.58 12.65
CA GLN A 168 13.03 9.54 12.26
C GLN A 168 12.50 10.97 12.42
N LYS A 169 13.34 11.83 12.98
CA LYS A 169 13.15 13.28 12.95
C LYS A 169 13.86 13.79 11.70
N VAL A 170 13.07 14.28 10.75
CA VAL A 170 13.57 14.83 9.48
C VAL A 170 13.13 16.28 9.35
N ALA A 171 13.89 17.05 8.57
CA ALA A 171 13.42 18.32 8.05
C ALA A 171 12.71 18.07 6.71
N ILE A 172 11.55 18.69 6.51
CA ILE A 172 10.83 18.64 5.24
C ILE A 172 10.64 20.05 4.72
N LYS A 173 10.80 20.22 3.40
CA LYS A 173 10.41 21.45 2.70
C LYS A 173 9.07 21.19 2.04
N ILE A 174 8.09 22.05 2.29
CA ILE A 174 6.76 21.98 1.67
C ILE A 174 6.64 23.13 0.67
N VAL A 175 6.11 22.86 -0.52
CA VAL A 175 5.90 23.84 -1.59
C VAL A 175 4.47 23.73 -2.09
N GLY A 176 3.77 24.86 -2.13
CA GLY A 176 2.42 24.94 -2.71
C GLY A 176 2.43 24.68 -4.21
N SER A 177 1.51 23.83 -4.66
CA SER A 177 1.31 23.43 -6.06
C SER A 177 0.39 24.38 -6.82
N ASN A 178 -0.35 25.24 -6.10
CA ASN A 178 -1.26 26.24 -6.64
C ASN A 178 -1.16 27.56 -5.85
N PRO A 179 -1.72 28.68 -6.37
CA PRO A 179 -1.63 29.98 -5.71
C PRO A 179 -2.24 30.03 -4.30
N GLU A 180 -3.27 29.22 -4.00
CA GLU A 180 -3.89 29.17 -2.68
C GLU A 180 -2.97 28.51 -1.64
N GLU A 181 -2.34 27.39 -2.01
CA GLU A 181 -1.34 26.69 -1.18
C GLU A 181 -0.07 27.54 -1.00
N GLN A 182 0.39 28.23 -2.05
CA GLN A 182 1.60 29.08 -2.00
C GLN A 182 1.45 30.28 -1.06
N GLN A 183 0.22 30.73 -0.80
CA GLN A 183 -0.07 31.80 0.14
C GLN A 183 -0.13 31.31 1.60
N LYS A 184 -0.15 29.99 1.84
CA LYS A 184 -0.10 29.42 3.20
C LYS A 184 1.29 29.58 3.78
N MET A 185 1.35 30.09 5.01
CA MET A 185 2.61 30.46 5.68
C MET A 185 2.58 29.96 7.11
N PHE A 186 3.71 29.37 7.54
CA PHE A 186 3.95 28.99 8.93
C PHE A 186 3.89 30.24 9.83
N GLY A 187 3.25 30.14 10.99
CA GLY A 187 2.98 31.23 11.93
C GLY A 187 1.81 32.15 11.55
N ARG A 188 1.17 31.94 10.40
CA ARG A 188 -0.04 32.69 9.99
C ARG A 188 -1.22 31.77 9.68
N HIS A 189 -0.96 30.76 8.87
CA HIS A 189 -1.97 29.80 8.44
C HIS A 189 -1.87 28.48 9.20
N PHE A 190 -0.68 28.17 9.72
CA PHE A 190 -0.45 26.99 10.53
C PHE A 190 0.72 27.14 11.49
N GLU A 191 0.71 26.37 12.56
CA GLU A 191 1.63 26.51 13.70
C GLU A 191 2.32 25.19 14.05
N LEU A 192 3.33 25.23 14.93
CA LEU A 192 4.19 24.09 15.25
C LEU A 192 3.48 22.97 16.02
N GLU A 193 2.37 23.32 16.68
CA GLU A 193 1.55 22.41 17.49
C GLU A 193 0.53 21.63 16.65
N GLU A 194 0.37 22.01 15.38
CA GLU A 194 -0.58 21.39 14.47
C GLU A 194 0.01 20.15 13.79
N GLU A 195 -0.80 19.11 13.72
CA GLU A 195 -0.37 17.87 13.07
C GLU A 195 -0.48 18.00 11.55
N LEU A 196 0.56 17.57 10.85
CA LEU A 196 0.57 17.50 9.40
C LEU A 196 0.18 16.12 8.94
N VAL A 197 -0.77 16.10 8.02
CA VAL A 197 -1.42 14.88 7.59
C VAL A 197 -1.38 14.88 6.06
N SER A 198 -0.97 13.80 5.39
CA SER A 198 -1.21 13.67 3.95
C SER A 198 -2.68 13.91 3.56
N HIS A 199 -2.92 14.51 2.42
CA HIS A 199 -4.31 14.69 1.96
C HIS A 199 -4.71 13.54 1.03
N ILE A 200 -5.53 12.62 1.53
CA ILE A 200 -6.13 11.57 0.70
C ILE A 200 -7.44 12.08 0.14
N SER A 201 -7.52 12.17 -1.19
CA SER A 201 -8.70 12.71 -1.86
C SER A 201 -9.94 11.82 -1.65
N ARG A 202 -11.12 12.44 -1.68
CA ARG A 202 -12.40 11.72 -1.67
C ARG A 202 -12.52 10.67 -2.78
N ARG A 203 -12.01 10.98 -3.97
CA ARG A 203 -11.93 10.05 -5.10
C ARG A 203 -11.11 8.81 -4.74
N SER A 204 -9.98 8.99 -4.04
CA SER A 204 -9.15 7.89 -3.54
C SER A 204 -9.89 7.05 -2.49
N ILE A 205 -10.66 7.67 -1.60
CA ILE A 205 -11.47 6.95 -0.59
C ILE A 205 -12.65 6.20 -1.21
N ASP A 206 -13.32 6.78 -2.21
CA ASP A 206 -14.45 6.14 -2.89
C ASP A 206 -14.00 4.97 -3.77
N LEU A 207 -12.79 5.06 -4.37
CA LEU A 207 -12.12 3.94 -5.03
C LEU A 207 -11.80 2.81 -4.04
N LEU A 208 -11.36 3.14 -2.81
CA LEU A 208 -11.18 2.15 -1.75
C LEU A 208 -12.54 1.48 -1.42
N LYS A 209 -13.60 2.24 -1.14
CA LYS A 209 -14.93 1.69 -0.76
C LYS A 209 -15.54 0.75 -1.79
N ALA A 210 -15.44 1.07 -3.08
CA ALA A 210 -16.05 0.28 -4.15
C ALA A 210 -15.50 -1.15 -4.21
N ASN A 211 -14.30 -1.37 -3.67
CA ASN A 211 -13.61 -2.67 -3.67
C ASN A 211 -13.74 -3.46 -2.35
N TYR A 212 -14.35 -2.89 -1.29
CA TYR A 212 -14.46 -3.53 0.04
C TYR A 212 -15.90 -3.71 0.56
N GLN A 213 -16.94 -3.50 -0.27
CA GLN A 213 -18.34 -3.62 0.16
C GLN A 213 -18.77 -5.05 0.56
N ASP A 214 -18.07 -6.09 0.11
CA ASP A 214 -18.50 -7.49 0.26
C ASP A 214 -17.71 -8.30 1.32
N ASP A 215 -16.66 -7.76 1.96
CA ASP A 215 -15.91 -8.48 3.01
C ASP A 215 -15.68 -7.62 4.28
N PRO A 216 -16.53 -7.77 5.32
CA PRO A 216 -16.50 -6.98 6.55
C PRO A 216 -15.54 -7.57 7.59
N SER A 217 -14.29 -7.82 7.20
CA SER A 217 -13.19 -7.98 8.16
C SER A 217 -13.00 -6.67 8.92
N MET A 218 -13.40 -6.68 10.19
CA MET A 218 -13.67 -5.53 11.06
C MET A 218 -12.50 -4.55 11.30
N ASN A 219 -11.31 -4.72 10.73
CA ASN A 219 -10.17 -3.82 10.94
C ASN A 219 -9.93 -2.84 9.76
N GLU A 220 -10.18 -3.23 8.52
CA GLU A 220 -9.88 -2.43 7.33
C GLU A 220 -11.03 -1.46 6.99
N TRP A 221 -12.28 -1.91 7.09
CA TRP A 221 -13.44 -1.01 7.04
C TRP A 221 -13.37 0.03 8.16
N ARG A 222 -12.89 -0.34 9.36
CA ARG A 222 -12.66 0.62 10.44
C ARG A 222 -11.62 1.67 10.06
N PHE A 223 -10.60 1.33 9.28
CA PHE A 223 -9.61 2.31 8.82
C PHE A 223 -10.19 3.24 7.75
N VAL A 224 -10.94 2.72 6.78
CA VAL A 224 -11.65 3.55 5.77
C VAL A 224 -12.70 4.44 6.45
N VAL A 225 -13.47 3.90 7.40
CA VAL A 225 -14.43 4.67 8.22
C VAL A 225 -13.72 5.69 9.10
N LYS A 226 -12.57 5.35 9.70
CA LYS A 226 -11.73 6.32 10.43
C LYS A 226 -11.26 7.44 9.50
N LEU A 227 -10.77 7.14 8.30
CA LEU A 227 -10.37 8.15 7.31
C LEU A 227 -11.57 9.00 6.88
N LYS A 228 -12.74 8.43 6.59
CA LYS A 228 -13.97 9.20 6.28
C LYS A 228 -14.36 10.14 7.40
N ASN A 229 -14.37 9.64 8.64
CA ASN A 229 -14.74 10.41 9.82
C ASN A 229 -13.70 11.50 10.10
N PHE A 230 -12.42 11.19 9.88
CA PHE A 230 -11.32 12.14 10.02
C PHE A 230 -11.46 13.25 8.99
N PHE A 231 -11.44 12.92 7.69
CA PHE A 231 -11.51 13.88 6.57
C PHE A 231 -12.90 14.53 6.37
N LYS A 232 -13.90 14.24 7.21
CA LYS A 232 -15.31 14.70 7.08
C LYS A 232 -15.92 14.42 5.69
N ILE A 233 -15.53 13.29 5.10
CA ILE A 233 -15.95 12.85 3.77
C ILE A 233 -17.24 12.03 3.93
N HIS A 234 -18.43 12.66 3.82
CA HIS A 234 -19.77 12.04 3.86
C HIS A 234 -20.11 11.16 2.66
#